data_AF-A0A7X6X1C7-F1
#
_entry.id   AF-A0A7X6X1C7-F1
#
_cell.length_a   1.000
_cell.length_b   1.000
_cell.length_c   1.000
_cell.angle_alpha   90.00
_cell.angle_beta   90.00
_cell.angle_gamma   90.00
#
_symmetry.space_group_name_H-M   'P 1'
#
loop_
_entity.id
_entity.type
_entity.pdbx_description
1 polymer ?
#
loop_
_entity_poly.entity_id
_entity_poly.type
_entity_poly.pdbx_seq_one_letter_code
_entity_poly.pdbx_strand_id
1 'polypeptide(L)' 'MAQRLFSVQEIVGKLETKDKATKTVFYENARSNGVVWYIPPGEELPAHFHPETDDVWIVLAGEGEYYL' A
#
# COMPACT_ATOMS: atom_id res chain seq x y z
N MET A 1 -3.77 -24.59 5.91
CA MET A 1 -4.30 -23.78 4.80
C MET A 1 -3.61 -22.43 4.83
N ALA A 2 -3.23 -21.87 3.69
CA ALA A 2 -2.65 -20.52 3.64
C ALA A 2 -3.70 -19.46 4.05
N GLN A 3 -3.26 -18.35 4.63
CA GLN A 3 -4.12 -17.21 4.91
C GLN A 3 -4.64 -16.62 3.60
N ARG A 4 -5.95 -16.34 3.53
CA ARG A 4 -6.62 -15.86 2.31
C ARG A 4 -7.44 -14.58 2.50
N LEU A 5 -7.64 -14.18 3.75
CA LEU A 5 -8.39 -12.98 4.12
C LEU A 5 -7.47 -12.06 4.92
N PHE A 6 -7.46 -10.79 4.54
CA PHE A 6 -6.61 -9.76 5.12
C PHE A 6 -7.46 -8.52 5.38
N SER A 7 -7.42 -8.01 6.61
CA SER A 7 -8.14 -6.80 7.01
C SER A 7 -7.23 -5.59 6.87
N VAL A 8 -7.60 -4.65 5.98
CA VAL A 8 -6.88 -3.39 5.80
C VAL A 8 -6.91 -2.56 7.08
N GLN A 9 -8.04 -2.56 7.80
CA GLN A 9 -8.16 -1.86 9.08
C GLN A 9 -7.18 -2.41 10.12
N GLU A 10 -6.99 -3.74 10.19
CA GLU A 10 -6.02 -4.34 11.10
C GLU A 10 -4.57 -4.03 10.71
N ILE A 11 -4.27 -4.01 9.41
CA ILE A 11 -2.93 -3.67 8.90
C ILE A 11 -2.58 -2.22 9.26
N VAL A 12 -3.46 -1.27 8.94
CA VAL A 12 -3.27 0.16 9.26
C VAL A 12 -3.35 0.42 10.76
N GLY A 13 -4.10 -0.38 11.52
CA GLY A 13 -4.20 -0.29 12.97
C GLY A 13 -2.91 -0.66 13.71
N LYS A 14 -1.98 -1.38 13.04
CA LYS A 14 -0.68 -1.78 13.60
C LYS A 14 0.47 -0.82 13.30
N LEU A 15 0.21 0.26 12.56
CA LEU A 15 1.22 1.28 12.30
C LEU A 15 1.61 1.97 13.61
N GLU A 16 2.92 2.03 13.90
CA GLU A 16 3.44 2.69 15.11
C GLU A 16 3.14 4.19 15.11
N THR A 17 3.26 4.83 13.93
CA THR A 17 2.92 6.22 13.70
C THR A 17 2.11 6.39 12.42
N LYS A 18 1.41 7.53 12.31
CA LYS A 18 0.54 7.88 11.18
C LYS A 18 0.85 9.27 10.62
N ASP A 19 2.07 9.74 10.87
CA ASP A 19 2.60 11.03 10.44
C ASP A 19 3.42 10.95 9.14
N LYS A 20 3.74 9.73 8.68
CA LYS A 20 4.52 9.51 7.46
C LYS A 20 3.88 8.51 6.51
N ALA A 21 4.13 8.68 5.22
CA ALA A 21 3.77 7.68 4.22
C ALA A 21 4.43 6.33 4.55
N THR A 22 3.61 5.31 4.78
CA THR A 22 4.10 4.00 5.23
C THR A 22 3.60 2.88 4.33
N LYS A 23 4.55 2.07 3.85
CA LYS A 23 4.33 0.85 3.08
C LYS A 23 4.20 -0.34 4.03
N THR A 24 3.17 -1.16 3.87
CA THR A 24 3.07 -2.44 4.55
C THR A 24 2.80 -3.56 3.55
N VAL A 25 3.75 -4.49 3.41
CA VAL A 25 3.55 -5.73 2.65
C VAL A 25 2.75 -6.69 3.51
N PHE A 26 1.61 -7.16 3.00
CA PHE A 26 0.73 -8.09 3.73
C PHE A 26 0.69 -9.50 3.13
N TYR A 27 1.10 -9.66 1.87
CA TYR A 27 1.49 -10.96 1.31
C TYR A 27 2.48 -10.79 0.17
N GLU A 28 3.23 -11.85 -0.11
CA GLU A 28 4.14 -11.96 -1.26
C GLU A 28 4.17 -13.42 -1.73
N ASN A 29 4.19 -13.61 -3.05
CA ASN A 29 4.40 -14.90 -3.68
C ASN A 29 5.02 -14.72 -5.08
N ALA A 30 5.28 -15.81 -5.80
CA ALA A 30 5.94 -15.79 -7.10
C ALA A 30 5.16 -15.08 -8.24
N ARG A 31 3.92 -14.63 -8.00
CA ARG A 31 3.05 -14.00 -9.01
C ARG A 31 2.71 -12.56 -8.69
N SER A 32 2.55 -12.21 -7.41
CA SER A 32 2.13 -10.87 -7.01
C SER A 32 2.48 -10.56 -5.56
N ASN A 33 2.51 -9.26 -5.27
CA ASN A 33 2.66 -8.72 -3.94
C ASN A 33 1.40 -7.95 -3.55
N GLY A 34 0.99 -8.10 -2.30
CA GLY A 34 -0.05 -7.29 -1.69
C GLY A 34 0.57 -6.24 -0.79
N VAL A 35 0.33 -4.97 -1.11
CA VAL A 35 0.79 -3.83 -0.33
C VAL A 35 -0.39 -2.98 0.09
N VAL A 36 -0.39 -2.52 1.33
CA VAL A 36 -1.23 -1.41 1.80
C VAL A 36 -0.32 -0.20 2.01
N TRP A 37 -0.70 0.91 1.39
CA TRP A 37 -0.12 2.21 1.68
C TRP A 37 -1.05 3.00 2.59
N TYR A 38 -0.48 3.56 3.67
CA TYR A 38 -1.12 4.63 4.43
C TYR A 38 -0.34 5.92 4.18
N ILE A 39 -0.98 6.90 3.57
CA ILE A 39 -0.36 8.18 3.20
C ILE A 39 -1.19 9.28 3.88
N PRO A 40 -0.69 9.90 4.97
CA PRO A 40 -1.40 10.99 5.61
C PRO A 40 -1.34 12.27 4.75
N PRO A 41 -2.26 13.24 4.95
CA PRO A 41 -2.24 14.49 4.19
C PRO A 41 -0.88 15.22 4.29
N GLY A 42 -0.35 15.64 3.14
CA GLY A 42 0.93 16.34 3.04
C GLY A 42 2.15 15.43 2.83
N GLU A 43 2.00 14.12 2.99
CA GLU A 43 3.01 13.14 2.58
C GLU A 43 2.72 12.64 1.16
N GLU A 44 3.75 12.09 0.52
CA GLU A 44 3.68 11.61 -0.86
C GLU A 44 4.34 10.23 -1.01
N LEU A 45 3.92 9.49 -2.04
CA LEU A 45 4.73 8.42 -2.59
C LEU A 45 5.49 8.99 -3.79
N PRO A 46 6.84 9.04 -3.76
CA PRO A 46 7.61 9.53 -4.90
C PRO A 46 7.30 8.75 -6.18
N ALA A 47 7.19 9.48 -7.29
CA ALA A 47 7.01 8.88 -8.62
C ALA A 47 8.16 7.92 -8.92
N HIS A 48 7.81 6.72 -9.38
CA HIS A 48 8.75 5.67 -9.72
C HIS A 48 8.18 4.76 -10.80
N PHE A 49 9.04 3.97 -11.44
CA PHE A 49 8.63 2.99 -12.44
C PHE A 49 9.21 1.62 -12.11
N HIS A 50 8.49 0.59 -12.54
CA HIS A 50 8.93 -0.80 -12.45
C HIS A 50 9.28 -1.31 -13.86
N PRO A 51 10.54 -1.69 -14.14
CA PRO A 51 10.94 -2.09 -15.49
C PRO A 51 10.26 -3.38 -16.00
N GLU A 52 9.83 -4.25 -15.09
CA GLU A 52 9.40 -5.63 -15.42
C GLU A 52 8.04 -6.01 -14.81
N THR A 53 7.36 -5.09 -14.12
CA THR A 53 6.12 -5.39 -13.41
C THR A 53 5.11 -4.25 -13.53
N ASP A 54 3.83 -4.60 -13.65
CA ASP A 54 2.75 -3.63 -13.50
C ASP A 54 2.46 -3.35 -12.02
N ASP A 55 2.02 -2.14 -11.72
CA ASP A 55 1.53 -1.75 -10.39
C ASP A 55 0.08 -1.26 -10.50
N VAL A 56 -0.82 -1.83 -9.71
CA VAL A 56 -2.27 -1.60 -9.78
C VAL A 56 -2.78 -1.09 -8.44
N TRP A 57 -3.31 0.13 -8.46
CA TRP A 57 -3.74 0.83 -7.25
C TRP A 57 -5.26 0.84 -7.11
N ILE A 58 -5.72 0.59 -5.89
CA ILE A 58 -7.13 0.70 -5.52
C ILE A 58 -7.20 1.65 -4.33
N VAL A 59 -7.82 2.82 -4.52
CA VAL A 59 -8.04 3.79 -3.44
C VAL A 59 -9.16 3.27 -2.55
N LEU A 60 -8.82 2.91 -1.31
CA LEU A 60 -9.77 2.35 -0.34
C LEU A 60 -10.45 3.43 0.51
N ALA A 61 -9.77 4.55 0.76
CA ALA A 61 -10.29 5.69 1.52
C ALA A 61 -9.49 6.96 1.20
N GLY A 62 -10.16 8.12 1.31
CA GLY A 62 -9.56 9.41 1.02
C GLY A 62 -9.45 9.72 -0.47
N GLU A 63 -8.63 10.70 -0.79
CA GLU A 63 -8.35 11.18 -2.14
C GLU A 63 -6.88 11.66 -2.22
N GLY A 64 -6.36 11.76 -3.43
CA GLY A 64 -5.00 12.20 -3.67
C GLY A 64 -4.76 12.46 -5.15
N GLU A 65 -3.59 13.00 -5.46
CA GLU A 65 -3.15 13.29 -6.83
C GLU A 65 -2.27 12.14 -7.33
N TYR A 66 -2.48 11.73 -8.59
CA TYR A 66 -1.70 10.65 -9.21
C TYR A 66 -0.77 11.23 -10.27
N TYR A 67 0.51 10.90 -10.14
CA TYR A 67 1.60 11.36 -11.00
C TYR A 67 2.33 10.16 -11.61
N LEU A 68 2.70 10.28 -12.90
CA LEU A 68 3.50 9.31 -13.67
C LEU A 68 4.96 9.74 -13.73
#